data_AF-D1B520-F1
#
_entry.id   AF-D1B520-F1
#
_cell.length_a   1.000
_cell.length_b   1.000
_cell.length_c   1.000
_cell.angle_alpha   90.00
_cell.angle_beta   90.00
_cell.angle_gamma   90.00
#
_symmetry.space_group_name_H-M   'P 1'
#
loop_
_entity.id
_entity.type
_entity.pdbx_description
1 polymer ?
#
loop_
_entity_poly.entity_id
_entity_poly.type
_entity_poly.pdbx_seq_one_letter_code
_entity_poly.pdbx_strand_id
1 'polypeptide(L)'
;MKIALLMSGGIDSSYCAYLLKEEGHEVVGIYLKLHDDDKKHGVNIANIEKVSQHLGIKTHIIDAKALFKEQIYDYFVRSYEQGLTPNPCAFCNPKMKFGFAFEKALEFGCEKIATGHYARVKEGHIQEAKDKSKDQSYFLFGLKREVIEKIIFPLGEMKKEEIKPIALEKLPWLGSLESYKDSQEICFVTDTYIDILQKHLNVDQKGLIKDTSGKVIGEHKGYMHYTIGKRKGLTINGAHDPHFVVGIDAKTNTVIAGKKEELLQKRVVAQNFSLAEDFKEGTYGVKVRYRSPQVKAHVKIEGDKIITELEEGVYGLASGQALVVYQNDLVLGGGWIEA
;
A
#
# COMPACT_ATOMS: atom_id res chain seq x y z
N MET A 1 5.53 11.79 -27.26
CA MET A 1 4.57 10.80 -26.75
C MET A 1 3.49 11.52 -25.96
N LYS A 2 2.29 10.95 -25.95
CA LYS A 2 1.18 11.40 -25.10
C LYS A 2 1.09 10.55 -23.84
N ILE A 3 1.22 11.17 -22.68
CA ILE A 3 1.37 10.49 -21.38
C ILE A 3 0.25 10.94 -20.45
N ALA A 4 -0.53 9.98 -19.95
CA ALA A 4 -1.44 10.25 -18.86
C ALA A 4 -0.67 10.32 -17.54
N LEU A 5 -0.87 11.36 -16.74
CA LEU A 5 -0.26 11.46 -15.41
C LEU A 5 -1.33 11.36 -14.33
N LEU A 6 -1.21 10.38 -13.45
CA LEU A 6 -2.03 10.32 -12.25
C LEU A 6 -1.60 11.41 -11.27
N MET A 7 -2.44 12.41 -11.12
CA MET A 7 -2.21 13.54 -10.23
C MET A 7 -2.97 13.33 -8.93
N SER A 8 -2.32 13.57 -7.79
CA SER A 8 -2.97 13.55 -6.46
C SER A 8 -3.27 14.95 -5.93
N GLY A 9 -2.72 15.99 -6.57
CA GLY A 9 -2.69 17.37 -6.05
C GLY A 9 -1.57 17.62 -5.04
N GLY A 10 -0.76 16.59 -4.74
CA GLY A 10 0.45 16.70 -3.93
C GLY A 10 1.72 16.92 -4.75
N ILE A 11 2.80 17.33 -4.07
CA ILE A 11 4.07 17.75 -4.67
C ILE A 11 4.67 16.72 -5.62
N ASP A 12 4.67 15.43 -5.25
CA ASP A 12 5.34 14.37 -6.01
C ASP A 12 4.72 14.26 -7.42
N SER A 13 3.39 14.19 -7.49
CA SER A 13 2.67 14.11 -8.77
C SER A 13 2.74 15.41 -9.57
N SER A 14 2.72 16.57 -8.92
CA SER A 14 2.84 17.85 -9.61
C SER A 14 4.24 18.07 -10.18
N TYR A 15 5.28 17.62 -9.47
CA TYR A 15 6.64 17.67 -9.96
C TYR A 15 6.87 16.68 -11.11
N CYS A 16 6.22 15.51 -11.10
CA CYS A 16 6.18 14.63 -12.28
C CYS A 16 5.61 15.34 -13.50
N ALA A 17 4.56 16.15 -13.33
CA ALA A 17 3.99 16.93 -14.44
C ALA A 17 5.01 17.89 -15.04
N TYR A 18 5.76 18.59 -14.17
CA TYR A 18 6.84 19.48 -14.57
C TYR A 18 7.94 18.71 -15.33
N LEU A 19 8.46 17.61 -14.78
CA LEU A 19 9.52 16.81 -15.41
C LEU A 19 9.12 16.31 -16.81
N LEU A 20 7.93 15.71 -16.93
CA LEU A 20 7.45 15.18 -18.22
C LEU A 20 7.25 16.30 -19.25
N LYS A 21 6.89 17.51 -18.81
CA LYS A 21 6.75 18.67 -19.70
C LYS A 21 8.10 19.19 -20.16
N GLU A 22 9.10 19.25 -19.28
CA GLU A 22 10.47 19.64 -19.65
C GLU A 22 11.10 18.62 -20.62
N GLU A 23 10.74 17.34 -20.51
CA GLU A 23 11.11 16.28 -21.45
C GLU A 23 10.39 16.38 -22.82
N GLY A 24 9.51 17.37 -22.99
CA GLY A 24 8.80 17.62 -24.26
C GLY A 24 7.62 16.69 -24.52
N HIS A 25 7.07 16.04 -23.49
CA HIS A 25 5.90 15.17 -23.65
C HIS A 25 4.58 15.94 -23.65
N GLU A 26 3.57 15.40 -24.35
CA GLU A 26 2.18 15.84 -24.19
C GLU A 26 1.61 15.17 -22.93
N VAL A 27 1.33 15.97 -21.90
CA VAL A 27 0.86 15.45 -20.61
C VAL A 27 -0.64 15.69 -20.46
N VAL A 28 -1.37 14.62 -20.12
CA VAL A 28 -2.79 14.65 -19.75
C VAL A 28 -2.92 14.25 -18.29
N GLY A 29 -3.29 15.16 -17.40
CA GLY A 29 -3.48 14.81 -16.00
C GLY A 29 -4.81 14.13 -15.74
N ILE A 30 -4.81 13.12 -14.87
CA ILE A 30 -5.99 12.40 -14.40
C ILE A 30 -6.03 12.47 -12.88
N TYR A 31 -7.13 12.97 -12.35
CA TYR A 31 -7.45 12.93 -10.92
C TYR A 31 -8.63 11.99 -10.69
N LEU A 32 -8.48 11.03 -9.78
CA LEU A 32 -9.58 10.17 -9.37
C LEU A 32 -10.18 10.67 -8.05
N LYS A 33 -11.47 11.01 -8.04
CA LYS A 33 -12.24 11.17 -6.80
C LYS A 33 -12.61 9.78 -6.29
N LEU A 34 -12.01 9.38 -5.16
CA LEU A 34 -12.11 8.00 -4.64
C LEU A 34 -12.96 7.87 -3.38
N HIS A 35 -13.22 8.95 -2.65
CA HIS A 35 -13.95 8.89 -1.37
C HIS A 35 -14.81 10.16 -1.17
N ASP A 36 -15.65 10.18 -0.13
CA ASP A 36 -16.59 11.28 0.13
C ASP A 36 -16.00 12.43 0.98
N ASP A 37 -14.68 12.66 0.89
CA ASP A 37 -14.04 13.81 1.55
C ASP A 37 -13.88 14.94 0.52
N ASP A 38 -14.99 15.62 0.24
CA ASP A 38 -15.04 16.70 -0.74
C ASP A 38 -14.15 17.89 -0.35
N LYS A 39 -13.88 18.10 0.95
CA LYS A 39 -12.93 19.12 1.40
C LYS A 39 -11.52 18.80 0.92
N LYS A 40 -11.07 17.55 1.13
CA LYS A 40 -9.76 17.07 0.64
C LYS A 40 -9.69 17.08 -0.88
N HIS A 41 -10.76 16.67 -1.57
CA HIS A 41 -10.84 16.75 -3.02
C HIS A 41 -10.75 18.19 -3.53
N GLY A 42 -11.45 19.14 -2.91
CA GLY A 42 -11.40 20.56 -3.29
C GLY A 42 -9.99 21.15 -3.23
N VAL A 43 -9.24 20.86 -2.15
CA VAL A 43 -7.83 21.30 -2.03
C VAL A 43 -6.95 20.69 -3.12
N ASN A 44 -7.08 19.38 -3.37
CA ASN A 44 -6.28 18.69 -4.38
C ASN A 44 -6.59 19.18 -5.80
N ILE A 45 -7.87 19.37 -6.13
CA ILE A 45 -8.32 19.86 -7.44
C ILE A 45 -7.79 21.28 -7.67
N ALA A 46 -7.91 22.18 -6.68
CA ALA A 46 -7.37 23.54 -6.79
C ALA A 46 -5.85 23.57 -7.03
N ASN A 47 -5.11 22.65 -6.40
CA ASN A 47 -3.67 22.50 -6.67
C ASN A 47 -3.40 22.02 -8.10
N ILE A 48 -4.18 21.03 -8.57
CA ILE A 48 -4.07 20.50 -9.93
C ILE A 48 -4.39 21.57 -10.96
N GLU A 49 -5.43 22.38 -10.76
CA GLU A 49 -5.81 23.47 -11.65
C GLU A 49 -4.67 24.49 -11.80
N LYS A 50 -4.03 24.90 -10.69
CA LYS A 50 -2.88 25.81 -10.73
C LYS A 50 -1.70 25.21 -11.49
N VAL A 51 -1.38 23.95 -11.25
CA VAL A 51 -0.33 23.22 -12.01
C VAL A 51 -0.70 23.11 -13.48
N SER A 52 -1.98 22.87 -13.78
CA SER A 52 -2.51 22.74 -15.13
C SER A 52 -2.36 24.03 -15.92
N GLN A 53 -2.75 25.14 -15.31
CA GLN A 53 -2.62 26.47 -15.88
C GLN A 53 -1.16 26.86 -16.09
N HIS A 54 -0.30 26.59 -15.11
CA HIS A 54 1.12 26.92 -15.18
C HIS A 54 1.87 26.15 -16.26
N LEU A 55 1.60 24.85 -16.40
CA LEU A 55 2.30 23.97 -17.34
C LEU A 55 1.61 23.81 -18.70
N GLY A 56 0.41 24.38 -18.86
CA GLY A 56 -0.42 24.20 -20.05
C GLY A 56 -0.78 22.73 -20.30
N ILE A 57 -1.22 22.02 -19.24
CA ILE A 57 -1.66 20.62 -19.35
C ILE A 57 -3.18 20.52 -19.22
N LYS A 58 -3.78 19.60 -19.98
CA LYS A 58 -5.20 19.28 -19.85
C LYS A 58 -5.40 18.29 -18.72
N THR A 59 -6.39 18.52 -17.87
CA THR A 59 -6.69 17.63 -16.73
C THR A 59 -8.14 17.15 -16.73
N HIS A 60 -8.31 15.91 -16.28
CA HIS A 60 -9.60 15.23 -16.17
C HIS A 60 -9.85 14.83 -14.72
N ILE A 61 -10.95 15.34 -14.15
CA ILE A 61 -11.44 14.95 -12.83
C ILE A 61 -12.49 13.86 -13.04
N ILE A 62 -12.21 12.65 -12.56
CA ILE A 62 -13.06 11.48 -12.77
C ILE A 62 -13.64 11.04 -11.43
N ASP A 63 -14.97 10.96 -11.33
CA ASP A 63 -15.64 10.35 -10.19
C ASP A 63 -15.53 8.83 -10.30
N ALA A 64 -14.79 8.23 -9.37
CA ALA A 64 -14.60 6.78 -9.27
C ALA A 64 -14.99 6.28 -7.88
N LYS A 65 -15.82 7.03 -7.13
CA LYS A 65 -16.15 6.72 -5.73
C LYS A 65 -16.88 5.39 -5.59
N ALA A 66 -17.86 5.12 -6.46
CA ALA A 66 -18.61 3.87 -6.44
C ALA A 66 -17.71 2.66 -6.66
N LEU A 67 -16.86 2.71 -7.70
CA LEU A 67 -15.92 1.65 -8.03
C LEU A 67 -14.86 1.46 -6.93
N PHE A 68 -14.33 2.55 -6.39
CA PHE A 68 -13.39 2.51 -5.27
C PHE A 68 -14.02 1.89 -4.03
N LYS A 69 -15.27 2.25 -3.74
CA LYS A 69 -16.00 1.71 -2.60
C LYS A 69 -16.10 0.19 -2.71
N GLU A 70 -16.63 -0.29 -3.82
CA GLU A 70 -16.83 -1.72 -4.07
C GLU A 70 -15.52 -2.51 -3.99
N GLN A 71 -14.47 -2.03 -4.66
CA GLN A 71 -13.25 -2.81 -4.83
C GLN A 71 -12.26 -2.69 -3.68
N ILE A 72 -12.16 -1.52 -3.04
CA ILE A 72 -11.10 -1.19 -2.09
C ILE A 72 -11.64 -0.97 -0.69
N TYR A 73 -12.66 -0.11 -0.56
CA TYR A 73 -13.20 0.26 0.73
C TYR A 73 -13.94 -0.92 1.39
N ASP A 74 -14.80 -1.62 0.65
CA ASP A 74 -15.57 -2.73 1.19
C ASP A 74 -14.67 -3.95 1.46
N TYR A 75 -13.63 -4.15 0.64
CA TYR A 75 -12.55 -5.10 0.94
C TYR A 75 -11.87 -4.78 2.28
N PHE A 76 -11.54 -3.52 2.50
CA PHE A 76 -10.90 -3.06 3.74
C PHE A 76 -11.78 -3.35 4.96
N VAL A 77 -13.07 -2.98 4.91
CA VAL A 77 -14.02 -3.23 6.02
C VAL A 77 -14.21 -4.72 6.28
N ARG A 78 -14.51 -5.51 5.23
CA ARG A 78 -14.71 -6.98 5.36
C ARG A 78 -13.48 -7.70 5.89
N SER A 79 -12.27 -7.25 5.52
CA SER A 79 -11.03 -7.88 6.00
C SER A 79 -10.89 -7.73 7.52
N TYR A 80 -11.15 -6.52 8.05
CA TYR A 80 -11.14 -6.31 9.50
C TYR A 80 -12.28 -7.06 10.20
N GLU A 81 -13.45 -7.19 9.58
CA GLU A 81 -14.55 -8.03 10.08
C GLU A 81 -14.17 -9.53 10.19
N GLN A 82 -13.20 -9.97 9.41
CA GLN A 82 -12.67 -11.34 9.45
C GLN A 82 -11.46 -11.48 10.37
N GLY A 83 -11.04 -10.41 11.07
CA GLY A 83 -9.85 -10.41 11.92
C GLY A 83 -8.52 -10.32 11.15
N LEU A 84 -8.57 -9.96 9.87
CA LEU A 84 -7.39 -9.78 9.01
C LEU A 84 -6.84 -8.35 9.10
N THR A 85 -5.60 -8.15 8.67
CA THR A 85 -4.98 -6.82 8.52
C THR A 85 -4.78 -6.52 7.03
N PRO A 86 -5.72 -5.84 6.35
CA PRO A 86 -5.65 -5.64 4.90
C PRO A 86 -4.55 -4.66 4.48
N ASN A 87 -4.10 -4.78 3.24
CA ASN A 87 -3.32 -3.75 2.55
C ASN A 87 -4.12 -3.15 1.38
N PRO A 88 -4.93 -2.09 1.63
CA PRO A 88 -5.79 -1.51 0.59
C PRO A 88 -5.01 -0.84 -0.53
N CYS A 89 -3.80 -0.33 -0.27
CA CYS A 89 -2.98 0.36 -1.28
C CYS A 89 -2.44 -0.62 -2.32
N ALA A 90 -1.97 -1.79 -1.89
CA ALA A 90 -1.52 -2.84 -2.81
C ALA A 90 -2.69 -3.42 -3.65
N PHE A 91 -3.91 -3.43 -3.11
CA PHE A 91 -5.13 -3.79 -3.86
C PHE A 91 -5.56 -2.68 -4.84
N CYS A 92 -5.40 -1.41 -4.43
CA CYS A 92 -5.81 -0.23 -5.20
C CYS A 92 -4.97 0.01 -6.45
N ASN A 93 -3.66 -0.24 -6.39
CA ASN A 93 -2.78 0.00 -7.52
C ASN A 93 -3.20 -0.77 -8.79
N PRO A 94 -3.31 -2.12 -8.80
CA PRO A 94 -3.69 -2.86 -10.01
C PRO A 94 -5.13 -2.61 -10.46
N LYS A 95 -6.05 -2.27 -9.55
CA LYS A 95 -7.48 -2.11 -9.85
C LYS A 95 -7.86 -0.70 -10.28
N MET A 96 -7.40 0.30 -9.53
CA MET A 96 -7.81 1.70 -9.71
C MET A 96 -6.79 2.49 -10.52
N LYS A 97 -5.52 2.53 -10.07
CA LYS A 97 -4.51 3.39 -10.70
C LYS A 97 -4.04 2.85 -12.04
N PHE A 98 -3.74 1.56 -12.09
CA PHE A 98 -3.19 0.89 -13.26
C PHE A 98 -4.20 -0.06 -13.95
N GLY A 99 -5.43 -0.08 -13.44
CA GLY A 99 -6.61 -0.66 -14.10
C GLY A 99 -7.48 0.45 -14.65
N PHE A 100 -8.47 0.89 -13.87
CA PHE A 100 -9.46 1.90 -14.28
C PHE A 100 -8.86 3.19 -14.87
N ALA A 101 -7.88 3.83 -14.20
CA ALA A 101 -7.28 5.04 -14.75
C ALA A 101 -6.37 4.77 -15.97
N PHE A 102 -5.81 3.57 -16.09
CA PHE A 102 -5.08 3.19 -17.28
C PHE A 102 -6.01 3.01 -18.48
N GLU A 103 -7.19 2.40 -18.29
CA GLU A 103 -8.23 2.36 -19.33
C GLU A 103 -8.64 3.77 -19.76
N LYS A 104 -8.87 4.68 -18.80
CA LYS A 104 -9.17 6.09 -19.10
C LYS A 104 -8.03 6.80 -19.84
N ALA A 105 -6.78 6.49 -19.52
CA ALA A 105 -5.63 7.01 -20.24
C ALA A 105 -5.66 6.60 -21.72
N LEU A 106 -5.98 5.34 -22.02
CA LEU A 106 -6.12 4.83 -23.38
C LEU A 106 -7.29 5.50 -24.12
N GLU A 107 -8.44 5.70 -23.47
CA GLU A 107 -9.58 6.45 -24.04
C GLU A 107 -9.20 7.88 -24.42
N PHE A 108 -8.30 8.52 -23.66
CA PHE A 108 -7.78 9.86 -23.97
C PHE A 108 -6.65 9.85 -25.02
N GLY A 109 -6.34 8.69 -25.60
CA GLY A 109 -5.30 8.50 -26.62
C GLY A 109 -3.88 8.53 -26.08
N CYS A 110 -3.68 8.30 -24.77
CA CYS A 110 -2.35 8.25 -24.17
C CYS A 110 -1.68 6.90 -24.46
N GLU A 111 -0.38 6.94 -24.73
CA GLU A 111 0.44 5.76 -25.03
C GLU A 111 0.99 5.12 -23.75
N LYS A 112 1.23 5.95 -22.73
CA LYS A 112 1.80 5.58 -21.44
C LYS A 112 1.08 6.26 -20.28
N ILE A 113 1.26 5.69 -19.08
CA ILE A 113 0.77 6.26 -17.82
C ILE A 113 1.94 6.54 -16.88
N ALA A 114 1.93 7.70 -16.24
CA ALA A 114 2.92 8.13 -15.29
C ALA A 114 2.28 8.38 -13.92
N THR A 115 3.11 8.28 -12.88
CA THR A 115 2.67 8.54 -11.50
C THR A 115 3.87 8.89 -10.63
N GLY A 116 3.63 9.70 -9.60
CA GLY A 116 4.64 10.03 -8.59
C GLY A 116 4.97 8.92 -7.60
N HIS A 117 4.88 7.65 -8.00
CA HIS A 117 5.44 6.58 -7.18
C HIS A 117 6.96 6.60 -7.26
N TYR A 118 7.61 6.34 -6.13
CA TYR A 118 9.03 6.03 -6.08
C TYR A 118 9.20 4.55 -6.37
N ALA A 119 9.36 4.22 -7.65
CA ALA A 119 9.68 2.90 -8.14
C ALA A 119 10.37 3.06 -9.50
N ARG A 120 10.91 1.99 -10.04
CA ARG A 120 11.52 1.97 -11.37
C ARG A 120 10.94 0.83 -12.19
N VAL A 121 11.23 0.83 -13.49
CA VAL A 121 10.90 -0.28 -14.38
C VAL A 121 12.19 -0.74 -15.03
N LYS A 122 12.49 -2.04 -14.95
CA LYS A 122 13.64 -2.65 -15.60
C LYS A 122 13.26 -4.02 -16.14
N GLU A 123 13.55 -4.26 -17.42
CA GLU A 123 13.22 -5.53 -18.11
C GLU A 123 11.74 -5.90 -17.92
N GLY A 124 10.93 -4.85 -17.82
CA GLY A 124 9.50 -4.81 -17.50
C GLY A 124 9.05 -5.56 -16.25
N HIS A 125 9.94 -5.65 -15.27
CA HIS A 125 9.60 -5.80 -13.86
C HIS A 125 9.55 -4.43 -13.19
N ILE A 126 8.77 -4.34 -12.11
CA ILE A 126 8.92 -3.23 -11.16
C ILE A 126 10.26 -3.42 -10.45
N GLN A 127 11.03 -2.36 -10.33
CA GLN A 127 12.29 -2.33 -9.62
C GLN A 127 12.18 -1.37 -8.43
N GLU A 128 12.84 -1.68 -7.32
CA GLU A 128 12.90 -0.77 -6.18
C GLU A 128 13.46 0.60 -6.59
N ALA A 129 12.94 1.67 -6.00
CA ALA A 129 13.46 3.01 -6.19
C ALA A 129 14.92 3.14 -5.75
N LYS A 130 15.58 4.20 -6.24
CA LYS A 130 16.88 4.63 -5.74
C LYS A 130 16.80 5.07 -4.27
N ASP A 131 15.74 5.79 -3.91
CA ASP A 131 15.45 6.15 -2.52
C ASP A 131 14.77 5.00 -1.78
N LYS A 132 15.57 4.19 -1.09
CA LYS A 132 15.07 3.04 -0.32
C LYS A 132 14.13 3.44 0.83
N SER A 133 14.18 4.68 1.32
CA SER A 133 13.30 5.16 2.39
C SER A 133 11.89 5.49 1.91
N LYS A 134 11.75 5.72 0.60
CA LYS A 134 10.49 6.06 -0.08
C LYS A 134 10.06 5.06 -1.12
N ASP A 135 10.87 4.02 -1.40
CA ASP A 135 10.55 2.95 -2.34
C ASP A 135 9.13 2.44 -2.14
N GLN A 136 8.34 2.36 -3.20
CA GLN A 136 6.95 1.94 -3.21
C GLN A 136 6.74 0.67 -4.04
N SER A 137 7.81 0.02 -4.50
CA SER A 137 7.75 -1.21 -5.30
C SER A 137 6.89 -2.31 -4.67
N TYR A 138 6.92 -2.42 -3.33
CA TYR A 138 6.10 -3.35 -2.55
C TYR A 138 4.61 -3.24 -2.84
N PHE A 139 4.06 -2.04 -3.08
CA PHE A 139 2.62 -1.87 -3.37
C PHE A 139 2.26 -2.14 -4.83
N LEU A 140 3.25 -2.42 -5.68
CA LEU A 140 3.11 -2.58 -7.12
C LEU A 140 3.33 -4.04 -7.58
N PHE A 141 3.45 -4.97 -6.64
CA PHE A 141 3.71 -6.39 -6.94
C PHE A 141 2.63 -7.05 -7.80
N GLY A 142 1.40 -6.54 -7.72
CA GLY A 142 0.23 -7.08 -8.40
C GLY A 142 0.00 -6.53 -9.81
N LEU A 143 0.92 -5.74 -10.35
CA LEU A 143 0.77 -5.16 -11.68
C LEU A 143 1.03 -6.18 -12.78
N LYS A 144 0.17 -6.19 -13.80
CA LYS A 144 0.34 -7.04 -14.98
C LYS A 144 1.50 -6.55 -15.83
N ARG A 145 2.23 -7.49 -16.45
CA ARG A 145 3.38 -7.24 -17.32
C ARG A 145 3.08 -6.24 -18.44
N GLU A 146 1.92 -6.37 -19.08
CA GLU A 146 1.42 -5.49 -20.15
C GLU A 146 1.25 -4.03 -19.72
N VAL A 147 0.92 -3.81 -18.44
CA VAL A 147 0.78 -2.47 -17.88
C VAL A 147 2.14 -1.93 -17.49
N ILE A 148 3.01 -2.75 -16.89
CA ILE A 148 4.37 -2.34 -16.47
C ILE A 148 5.16 -1.73 -17.64
N GLU A 149 5.06 -2.29 -18.84
CA GLU A 149 5.75 -1.77 -20.04
C GLU A 149 5.31 -0.36 -20.46
N LYS A 150 4.13 0.07 -20.00
CA LYS A 150 3.52 1.36 -20.31
C LYS A 150 3.58 2.33 -19.13
N ILE A 151 4.19 1.95 -18.00
CA ILE A 151 4.34 2.83 -16.85
C ILE A 151 5.63 3.67 -16.95
N ILE A 152 5.54 4.91 -16.48
CA ILE A 152 6.68 5.78 -16.21
C ILE A 152 6.65 6.21 -14.75
N PHE A 153 7.80 6.14 -14.07
CA PHE A 153 7.99 6.65 -12.72
C PHE A 153 9.06 7.75 -12.72
N PRO A 154 8.68 9.02 -12.95
CA PRO A 154 9.68 10.10 -13.07
C PRO A 154 10.57 10.28 -11.83
N LEU A 155 10.06 9.90 -10.65
CA LEU A 155 10.78 10.05 -9.38
C LEU A 155 11.64 8.84 -9.00
N GLY A 156 11.62 7.77 -9.79
CA GLY A 156 12.26 6.49 -9.45
C GLY A 156 13.76 6.55 -9.20
N GLU A 157 14.45 7.48 -9.88
CA GLU A 157 15.90 7.70 -9.82
C GLU A 157 16.30 8.86 -8.90
N MET A 158 15.34 9.44 -8.16
CA MET A 158 15.55 10.63 -7.35
C MET A 158 15.36 10.31 -5.86
N LYS A 159 16.04 11.08 -4.98
CA LYS A 159 15.73 11.05 -3.56
C LYS A 159 14.70 12.12 -3.21
N LYS A 160 13.76 11.76 -2.33
CA LYS A 160 12.69 12.69 -1.96
C LYS A 160 13.19 13.96 -1.30
N GLU A 161 14.29 13.85 -0.54
CA GLU A 161 14.97 14.99 0.09
C GLU A 161 15.54 15.99 -0.94
N GLU A 162 15.97 15.50 -2.11
CA GLU A 162 16.58 16.31 -3.17
C GLU A 162 15.51 16.99 -4.04
N ILE A 163 14.39 16.32 -4.31
CA ILE A 163 13.36 16.88 -5.20
C ILE A 163 12.54 17.97 -4.53
N LYS A 164 12.34 17.90 -3.21
CA LYS A 164 11.35 18.73 -2.52
C LYS A 164 11.67 20.23 -2.63
N PRO A 165 12.92 20.70 -2.40
CA PRO A 165 13.26 22.10 -2.59
C PRO A 165 13.05 22.57 -4.04
N ILE A 166 13.46 21.75 -5.01
CA ILE A 166 13.36 22.05 -6.45
C ILE A 166 11.89 22.14 -6.87
N ALA A 167 11.07 21.18 -6.44
CA ALA A 167 9.65 21.16 -6.74
C ALA A 167 8.92 22.38 -6.17
N LEU A 168 9.29 22.85 -4.97
CA LEU A 168 8.71 24.07 -4.38
C LEU A 168 9.22 25.35 -5.05
N GLU A 169 10.47 25.38 -5.53
CA GLU A 169 10.96 26.50 -6.34
C GLU A 169 10.14 26.64 -7.63
N LYS A 170 9.84 25.51 -8.30
CA LYS A 170 9.06 25.52 -9.54
C LYS A 170 7.56 25.68 -9.32
N LEU A 171 7.04 25.20 -8.19
CA LEU A 171 5.60 25.13 -7.88
C LEU A 171 5.29 25.68 -6.46
N PRO A 172 5.59 26.97 -6.20
CA PRO A 172 5.61 27.53 -4.84
C PRO A 172 4.24 27.58 -4.14
N TRP A 173 3.13 27.52 -4.87
CA TRP A 173 1.78 27.49 -4.28
C TRP A 173 1.42 26.13 -3.66
N LEU A 174 2.22 25.08 -3.85
CA LEU A 174 1.99 23.77 -3.25
C LEU A 174 2.39 23.69 -1.77
N GLY A 175 3.02 24.74 -1.24
CA GLY A 175 3.34 24.89 0.18
C GLY A 175 4.78 25.32 0.42
N SER A 176 5.29 24.99 1.60
CA SER A 176 6.66 25.28 2.03
C SER A 176 7.34 24.02 2.55
N LEU A 177 8.63 24.09 2.84
CA LEU A 177 9.35 22.95 3.44
C LEU A 177 8.77 22.58 4.81
N GLU A 178 8.30 23.56 5.58
CA GLU A 178 7.76 23.43 6.94
C GLU A 178 6.30 22.95 6.97
N SER A 179 5.48 23.38 6.00
CA SER A 179 4.04 23.03 5.96
C SER A 179 3.76 21.70 5.27
N TYR A 180 4.76 21.14 4.58
CA TYR A 180 4.62 19.90 3.83
C TYR A 180 4.49 18.68 4.74
N LYS A 181 3.40 17.92 4.53
CA LYS A 181 3.21 16.59 5.10
C LYS A 181 3.34 15.54 4.01
N ASP A 182 4.02 14.45 4.32
CA ASP A 182 3.98 13.26 3.46
C ASP A 182 2.55 12.77 3.29
N SER A 183 2.27 12.14 2.15
CA SER A 183 0.97 11.53 1.90
C SER A 183 0.65 10.51 2.99
N GLN A 184 -0.59 10.53 3.49
CA GLN A 184 -1.08 9.56 4.47
C GLN A 184 -1.03 8.14 3.90
N GLU A 185 -0.86 7.14 4.77
CA GLU A 185 -0.68 5.73 4.35
C GLU A 185 -1.91 5.16 3.64
N ILE A 186 -3.13 5.55 4.05
CA ILE A 186 -4.40 5.14 3.43
C ILE A 186 -5.23 6.37 3.09
N CYS A 187 -5.62 6.54 1.82
CA CYS A 187 -6.14 7.81 1.31
C CYS A 187 -7.48 8.26 1.93
N PHE A 188 -8.32 7.31 2.36
CA PHE A 188 -9.65 7.55 2.94
C PHE A 188 -9.68 7.46 4.48
N VAL A 189 -8.53 7.25 5.12
CA VAL A 189 -8.39 7.25 6.59
C VAL A 189 -7.79 8.59 7.01
N THR A 190 -8.53 9.36 7.82
CA THR A 190 -8.06 10.68 8.28
C THR A 190 -7.17 10.54 9.52
N ASP A 191 -7.68 9.88 10.56
CA ASP A 191 -7.00 9.75 11.85
C ASP A 191 -6.70 8.28 12.18
N THR A 192 -7.73 7.46 12.41
CA THR A 192 -7.56 6.02 12.62
C THR A 192 -8.48 5.19 11.74
N TYR A 193 -8.03 3.98 11.37
CA TYR A 193 -8.87 3.05 10.61
C TYR A 193 -10.13 2.63 11.39
N ILE A 194 -10.09 2.71 12.73
CA ILE A 194 -11.24 2.41 13.57
C ILE A 194 -12.42 3.35 13.27
N ASP A 195 -12.16 4.62 12.98
CA ASP A 195 -13.21 5.59 12.61
C ASP A 195 -13.91 5.20 11.31
N ILE A 196 -13.22 4.48 10.43
CA ILE A 196 -13.79 3.93 9.21
C ILE A 196 -14.65 2.72 9.54
N LEU A 197 -14.13 1.79 10.35
CA LEU A 197 -14.86 0.59 10.74
C LEU A 197 -16.14 0.91 11.54
N GLN A 198 -16.11 1.90 12.43
CA GLN A 198 -17.27 2.34 13.24
C GLN A 198 -18.47 2.81 12.41
N LYS A 199 -18.26 3.21 11.15
CA LYS A 199 -19.35 3.60 10.25
C LYS A 199 -20.17 2.42 9.73
N HIS A 200 -19.64 1.19 9.83
CA HIS A 200 -20.22 -0.02 9.23
C HIS A 200 -20.39 -1.16 10.23
N LEU A 201 -19.54 -1.23 11.24
CA LEU A 201 -19.42 -2.34 12.17
C LEU A 201 -19.49 -1.83 13.61
N ASN A 202 -20.06 -2.65 14.51
CA ASN A 202 -19.94 -2.41 15.93
C ASN A 202 -18.57 -2.89 16.43
N VAL A 203 -17.58 -1.99 16.43
CA VAL A 203 -16.18 -2.28 16.77
C VAL A 203 -15.93 -2.37 18.28
N ASP A 204 -16.81 -1.78 19.10
CA ASP A 204 -16.66 -1.66 20.55
C ASP A 204 -17.40 -2.79 21.27
N GLN A 205 -17.07 -4.02 20.90
CA GLN A 205 -17.58 -5.24 21.54
C GLN A 205 -16.53 -5.82 22.46
N LYS A 206 -16.75 -5.71 23.77
CA LYS A 206 -15.84 -6.28 24.76
C LYS A 206 -15.64 -7.78 24.53
N GLY A 207 -14.38 -8.20 24.59
CA GLY A 207 -13.98 -9.59 24.39
C GLY A 207 -12.83 -9.96 25.31
N LEU A 208 -12.45 -11.23 25.30
CA LEU A 208 -11.45 -11.78 26.21
C LEU A 208 -10.05 -11.69 25.60
N ILE A 209 -9.07 -11.38 26.45
CA ILE A 209 -7.67 -11.60 26.13
C ILE A 209 -7.27 -12.96 26.73
N LYS A 210 -6.78 -13.87 25.89
CA LYS A 210 -6.23 -15.17 26.31
C LYS A 210 -4.73 -15.21 26.10
N ASP A 211 -4.01 -15.98 26.90
CA ASP A 211 -2.63 -16.36 26.57
C ASP A 211 -2.60 -17.52 25.56
N THR A 212 -1.39 -17.91 25.14
CA THR A 212 -1.19 -19.02 24.19
C THR A 212 -1.52 -20.40 24.75
N SER A 213 -1.72 -20.53 26.06
CA SER A 213 -2.27 -21.74 26.70
C SER A 213 -3.80 -21.76 26.74
N GLY A 214 -4.45 -20.65 26.36
CA GLY A 214 -5.90 -20.48 26.37
C GLY A 214 -6.46 -19.91 27.68
N LYS A 215 -5.61 -19.58 28.66
CA LYS A 215 -6.04 -18.98 29.93
C LYS A 215 -6.46 -17.53 29.70
N VAL A 216 -7.57 -17.12 30.31
CA VAL A 216 -8.03 -15.73 30.28
C VAL A 216 -7.13 -14.87 31.18
N ILE A 217 -6.58 -13.80 30.61
CA ILE A 217 -5.62 -12.90 31.27
C ILE A 217 -6.05 -11.43 31.24
N GLY A 218 -7.17 -11.11 30.61
CA GLY A 218 -7.73 -9.76 30.58
C GLY A 218 -8.94 -9.64 29.65
N GLU A 219 -9.31 -8.39 29.39
CA GLU A 219 -10.39 -8.01 28.47
C GLU A 219 -9.91 -6.92 27.51
N HIS A 220 -10.54 -6.83 26.34
CA HIS A 220 -10.27 -5.80 25.35
C HIS A 220 -11.55 -5.09 24.89
N LYS A 221 -11.41 -3.96 24.19
CA LYS A 221 -12.57 -3.17 23.70
C LYS A 221 -13.24 -3.75 22.47
N GLY A 222 -12.55 -4.60 21.72
CA GLY A 222 -13.03 -5.35 20.55
C GLY A 222 -11.85 -5.77 19.70
N TYR A 223 -11.90 -6.96 19.10
CA TYR A 223 -10.72 -7.53 18.44
C TYR A 223 -10.21 -6.64 17.27
N MET A 224 -11.12 -5.91 16.60
CA MET A 224 -10.81 -5.01 15.49
C MET A 224 -9.89 -3.85 15.88
N HIS A 225 -9.76 -3.54 17.17
CA HIS A 225 -8.80 -2.54 17.68
C HIS A 225 -7.36 -3.05 17.66
N TYR A 226 -7.13 -4.31 17.29
CA TYR A 226 -5.86 -4.99 17.42
C TYR A 226 -5.38 -5.53 16.08
N THR A 227 -4.05 -5.64 15.94
CA THR A 227 -3.36 -6.24 14.80
C THR A 227 -2.22 -7.09 15.33
N ILE A 228 -1.81 -8.11 14.60
CA ILE A 228 -0.71 -8.99 15.02
C ILE A 228 0.56 -8.15 15.26
N GLY A 229 1.24 -8.42 16.38
CA GLY A 229 2.41 -7.70 16.86
C GLY A 229 2.11 -6.40 17.60
N LYS A 230 0.83 -6.01 17.79
CA LYS A 230 0.47 -4.83 18.58
C LYS A 230 0.77 -5.05 20.06
N ARG A 231 1.49 -4.11 20.68
CA ARG A 231 1.79 -4.09 22.13
C ARG A 231 0.87 -3.16 22.92
N LYS A 232 0.64 -1.94 22.41
CA LYS A 232 -0.13 -0.90 23.11
C LYS A 232 -1.62 -1.23 23.12
N GLY A 233 -2.30 -0.93 24.23
CA GLY A 233 -3.75 -1.11 24.38
C GLY A 233 -4.18 -2.50 24.85
N LEU A 234 -3.24 -3.37 25.21
CA LEU A 234 -3.49 -4.59 25.95
C LEU A 234 -3.48 -4.27 27.45
N THR A 235 -4.60 -4.47 28.13
CA THR A 235 -4.69 -4.38 29.60
C THR A 235 -4.74 -5.80 30.14
N ILE A 236 -3.60 -6.27 30.65
CA ILE A 236 -3.43 -7.64 31.14
C ILE A 236 -3.22 -7.59 32.65
N ASN A 237 -3.99 -8.39 33.39
CA ASN A 237 -3.92 -8.43 34.83
C ASN A 237 -2.65 -9.15 35.30
N GLY A 238 -1.82 -8.49 36.12
CA GLY A 238 -0.67 -9.12 36.77
C GLY A 238 0.54 -9.40 35.86
N ALA A 239 0.60 -8.82 34.66
CA ALA A 239 1.74 -9.00 33.76
C ALA A 239 2.93 -8.11 34.17
N HIS A 240 4.08 -8.74 34.46
CA HIS A 240 5.36 -8.05 34.66
C HIS A 240 6.13 -7.82 33.35
N ASP A 241 5.91 -8.69 32.35
CA ASP A 241 6.56 -8.64 31.04
C ASP A 241 5.64 -8.03 29.95
N PRO A 242 6.20 -7.37 28.92
CA PRO A 242 5.43 -6.83 27.82
C PRO A 242 4.82 -7.95 26.96
N HIS A 243 3.52 -7.87 26.72
CA HIS A 243 2.79 -8.79 25.84
C HIS A 243 2.46 -8.14 24.50
N PHE A 244 2.31 -8.99 23.49
CA PHE A 244 1.98 -8.63 22.12
C PHE A 244 0.80 -9.46 21.64
N VAL A 245 -0.01 -8.92 20.73
CA VAL A 245 -1.06 -9.67 20.05
C VAL A 245 -0.41 -10.70 19.13
N VAL A 246 -0.51 -11.99 19.47
CA VAL A 246 0.02 -13.11 18.69
C VAL A 246 -1.04 -13.79 17.83
N GLY A 247 -2.32 -13.55 18.12
CA GLY A 247 -3.43 -14.08 17.35
C GLY A 247 -4.72 -13.31 17.59
N ILE A 248 -5.64 -13.41 16.63
CA ILE A 248 -6.97 -12.83 16.68
C ILE A 248 -7.96 -13.90 16.21
N ASP A 249 -9.00 -14.15 17.01
CA ASP A 249 -10.14 -14.96 16.61
C ASP A 249 -11.40 -14.08 16.56
N ALA A 250 -11.77 -13.69 15.34
CA ALA A 250 -12.94 -12.86 15.09
C ALA A 250 -14.26 -13.57 15.43
N LYS A 251 -14.33 -14.91 15.31
CA LYS A 251 -15.56 -15.68 15.56
C LYS A 251 -15.92 -15.67 17.04
N THR A 252 -14.91 -15.74 17.90
CA THR A 252 -15.10 -15.75 19.36
C THR A 252 -14.82 -14.41 20.01
N ASN A 253 -14.56 -13.35 19.23
CA ASN A 253 -14.15 -12.03 19.70
C ASN A 253 -13.01 -12.12 20.75
N THR A 254 -11.97 -12.89 20.42
CA THR A 254 -10.84 -13.15 21.32
C THR A 254 -9.54 -12.60 20.74
N VAL A 255 -8.76 -11.94 21.59
CA VAL A 255 -7.37 -11.56 21.29
C VAL A 255 -6.44 -12.51 22.03
N ILE A 256 -5.46 -13.09 21.34
CA ILE A 256 -4.44 -13.93 21.94
C ILE A 256 -3.20 -13.07 22.16
N ALA A 257 -2.74 -12.99 23.40
CA ALA A 257 -1.56 -12.22 23.77
C ALA A 257 -0.44 -13.16 24.26
N GLY A 258 0.78 -12.90 23.82
CA GLY A 258 1.95 -13.70 24.17
C GLY A 258 3.21 -12.84 24.23
N LYS A 259 4.34 -13.50 24.45
CA LYS A 259 5.67 -12.88 24.41
C LYS A 259 6.09 -12.60 22.97
N LYS A 260 7.13 -11.79 22.81
CA LYS A 260 7.64 -11.40 21.49
C LYS A 260 8.12 -12.60 20.69
N GLU A 261 8.74 -13.58 21.36
CA GLU A 261 9.34 -14.76 20.75
C GLU A 261 8.27 -15.64 20.06
N GLU A 262 7.03 -15.60 20.53
CA GLU A 262 5.90 -16.34 19.96
C GLU A 262 5.39 -15.73 18.65
N LEU A 263 5.79 -14.50 18.32
CA LEU A 263 5.51 -13.87 17.02
C LEU A 263 6.49 -14.32 15.92
N LEU A 264 7.57 -15.02 16.27
CA LEU A 264 8.59 -15.42 15.33
C LEU A 264 8.06 -16.54 14.42
N GLN A 265 7.94 -16.26 13.13
CA GLN A 265 7.54 -17.22 12.11
C GLN A 265 8.67 -17.42 11.12
N LYS A 266 8.96 -18.67 10.76
CA LYS A 266 9.92 -19.04 9.71
C LYS A 266 9.26 -19.50 8.42
N ARG A 267 7.97 -19.83 8.48
CA ARG A 267 7.20 -20.27 7.33
C ARG A 267 6.09 -19.25 7.07
N VAL A 268 5.87 -18.94 5.80
CA VAL A 268 4.81 -18.04 5.35
C VAL A 268 4.06 -18.72 4.22
N VAL A 269 2.73 -18.78 4.34
CA VAL A 269 1.85 -19.18 3.25
C VAL A 269 1.06 -17.98 2.77
N ALA A 270 1.07 -17.77 1.45
CA ALA A 270 0.28 -16.73 0.81
C ALA A 270 -0.49 -17.27 -0.38
N GLN A 271 -1.72 -16.79 -0.58
CA GLN A 271 -2.46 -17.00 -1.82
C GLN A 271 -1.72 -16.28 -2.96
N ASN A 272 -1.27 -17.02 -3.97
CA ASN A 272 -0.58 -16.43 -5.11
C ASN A 272 -1.53 -15.46 -5.84
N PHE A 273 -1.03 -14.26 -6.12
CA PHE A 273 -1.77 -13.23 -6.84
C PHE A 273 -1.09 -12.83 -8.15
N SER A 274 0.24 -12.83 -8.20
CA SER A 274 0.96 -12.32 -9.38
C SER A 274 2.30 -12.99 -9.70
N LEU A 275 2.74 -14.03 -8.97
CA LEU A 275 3.85 -14.84 -9.47
C LEU A 275 3.39 -15.62 -10.69
N ALA A 276 4.22 -15.59 -11.74
CA ALA A 276 3.97 -16.29 -12.99
C ALA A 276 3.93 -17.82 -12.78
N GLU A 277 3.16 -18.51 -13.63
CA GLU A 277 3.03 -19.98 -13.57
C GLU A 277 4.36 -20.70 -13.81
N ASP A 278 5.26 -20.11 -14.59
CA ASP A 278 6.58 -20.67 -14.91
C ASP A 278 7.69 -20.28 -13.92
N PHE A 279 7.32 -19.60 -12.81
CA PHE A 279 8.20 -19.22 -11.72
C PHE A 279 9.05 -20.41 -11.24
N LYS A 280 10.36 -20.17 -11.07
CA LYS A 280 11.30 -21.20 -10.65
C LYS A 280 11.42 -21.23 -9.13
N GLU A 281 11.22 -22.39 -8.53
CA GLU A 281 11.55 -22.61 -7.13
C GLU A 281 13.03 -22.29 -6.86
N GLY A 282 13.31 -21.65 -5.71
CA GLY A 282 14.67 -21.29 -5.34
C GLY A 282 14.73 -20.25 -4.22
N THR A 283 15.93 -19.72 -4.00
CA THR A 283 16.18 -18.70 -2.97
C THR A 283 15.99 -17.29 -3.53
N TYR A 284 15.14 -16.50 -2.87
CA TYR A 284 14.81 -15.13 -3.25
C TYR A 284 14.79 -14.19 -2.03
N GLY A 285 14.78 -12.89 -2.28
CA GLY A 285 14.45 -11.91 -1.26
C GLY A 285 12.94 -11.79 -1.10
N VAL A 286 12.42 -11.71 0.11
CA VAL A 286 10.98 -11.51 0.37
C VAL A 286 10.73 -10.37 1.34
N LYS A 287 9.64 -9.63 1.13
CA LYS A 287 9.07 -8.70 2.13
C LYS A 287 7.68 -9.16 2.52
N VAL A 288 7.42 -9.26 3.82
CA VAL A 288 6.10 -9.57 4.40
C VAL A 288 5.37 -8.33 4.91
N ARG A 289 6.06 -7.18 4.94
CA ARG A 289 5.53 -5.87 5.28
C ARG A 289 6.30 -4.80 4.52
N TYR A 290 5.60 -3.71 4.17
CA TYR A 290 6.16 -2.61 3.39
C TYR A 290 7.54 -2.10 3.88
N ARG A 291 7.64 -1.75 5.17
CA ARG A 291 8.87 -1.19 5.77
C ARG A 291 9.80 -2.23 6.40
N SER A 292 9.56 -3.52 6.18
CA SER A 292 10.52 -4.53 6.63
C SER A 292 11.69 -4.62 5.65
N PRO A 293 12.90 -4.95 6.12
CA PRO A 293 13.97 -5.36 5.22
C PRO A 293 13.53 -6.58 4.41
N GLN A 294 14.16 -6.78 3.25
CA GLN A 294 14.09 -8.07 2.58
C GLN A 294 14.77 -9.13 3.45
N VAL A 295 14.16 -10.31 3.51
CA VAL A 295 14.73 -11.50 4.13
C VAL A 295 14.93 -12.55 3.05
N LYS A 296 16.03 -13.30 3.10
CA LYS A 296 16.23 -14.42 2.18
C LYS A 296 15.30 -15.57 2.54
N ALA A 297 14.73 -16.20 1.54
CA ALA A 297 13.82 -17.32 1.72
C ALA A 297 13.83 -18.27 0.53
N HIS A 298 13.60 -19.54 0.80
CA HIS A 298 13.29 -20.53 -0.22
C HIS A 298 11.81 -20.43 -0.58
N VAL A 299 11.49 -20.15 -1.84
CA VAL A 299 10.14 -19.89 -2.33
C VAL A 299 9.78 -20.91 -3.39
N LYS A 300 8.57 -21.49 -3.26
CA LYS A 300 7.96 -22.35 -4.28
C LYS A 300 6.47 -22.06 -4.44
N ILE A 301 5.91 -22.47 -5.58
CA ILE A 301 4.47 -22.44 -5.83
C ILE A 301 3.93 -23.86 -5.71
N GLU A 302 2.88 -24.04 -4.90
CA GLU A 302 2.13 -25.29 -4.79
C GLU A 302 0.65 -25.01 -5.04
N GLY A 303 0.15 -25.42 -6.21
CA GLY A 303 -1.20 -25.06 -6.66
C GLY A 303 -1.32 -23.55 -6.84
N ASP A 304 -2.22 -22.94 -6.08
CA ASP A 304 -2.46 -21.50 -6.06
C ASP A 304 -1.78 -20.78 -4.88
N LYS A 305 -0.87 -21.46 -4.16
CA LYS A 305 -0.19 -20.92 -2.99
C LYS A 305 1.29 -20.71 -3.21
N ILE A 306 1.81 -19.66 -2.58
CA ILE A 306 3.24 -19.39 -2.41
C ILE A 306 3.64 -19.94 -1.04
N ILE A 307 4.56 -20.90 -1.04
CA ILE A 307 5.15 -21.45 0.18
C ILE A 307 6.55 -20.88 0.34
N THR A 308 6.78 -20.18 1.45
CA THR A 308 8.04 -19.47 1.71
C THR A 308 8.64 -19.94 3.03
N GLU A 309 9.84 -20.50 2.97
CA GLU A 309 10.65 -20.87 4.13
C GLU A 309 11.77 -19.83 4.31
N LEU A 310 11.67 -19.01 5.35
CA LEU A 310 12.57 -17.90 5.64
C LEU A 310 13.87 -18.41 6.27
N GLU A 311 15.02 -17.94 5.79
CA GLU A 311 16.32 -18.23 6.40
C GLU A 311 16.39 -17.66 7.84
N GLU A 312 15.88 -16.43 8.00
CA GLU A 312 15.70 -15.76 9.28
C GLU A 312 14.21 -15.53 9.55
N GLY A 313 13.75 -15.85 10.76
CA GLY A 313 12.34 -15.69 11.09
C GLY A 313 11.93 -14.21 11.19
N VAL A 314 10.68 -13.92 10.83
CA VAL A 314 10.07 -12.60 10.92
C VAL A 314 9.07 -12.54 12.06
N TYR A 315 8.94 -11.36 12.67
CA TYR A 315 8.00 -11.13 13.75
C TYR A 315 6.71 -10.48 13.25
N GLY A 316 5.58 -10.96 13.73
CA GLY A 316 4.29 -10.28 13.59
C GLY A 316 3.71 -10.36 12.18
N LEU A 317 3.83 -11.53 11.56
CA LEU A 317 3.17 -11.87 10.31
C LEU A 317 1.66 -11.73 10.48
N ALA A 318 1.00 -10.96 9.62
CA ALA A 318 -0.43 -10.70 9.72
C ALA A 318 -1.14 -11.13 8.44
N SER A 319 -2.15 -12.00 8.58
CA SER A 319 -3.00 -12.43 7.47
C SER A 319 -3.68 -11.21 6.82
N GLY A 320 -3.76 -11.20 5.48
CA GLY A 320 -4.22 -10.07 4.68
C GLY A 320 -3.16 -9.03 4.30
N GLN A 321 -1.93 -9.11 4.85
CA GLN A 321 -0.77 -8.38 4.33
C GLN A 321 -0.22 -9.06 3.06
N ALA A 322 0.64 -8.36 2.32
CA ALA A 322 1.25 -8.91 1.11
C ALA A 322 2.62 -9.55 1.41
N LEU A 323 2.83 -10.74 0.85
CA LEU A 323 4.14 -11.33 0.63
C LEU A 323 4.61 -10.93 -0.76
N VAL A 324 5.74 -10.24 -0.87
CA VAL A 324 6.30 -9.81 -2.16
C VAL A 324 7.67 -10.45 -2.34
N VAL A 325 7.88 -11.09 -3.50
CA VAL A 325 9.09 -11.82 -3.86
C VAL A 325 9.94 -10.97 -4.81
N TYR A 326 11.25 -10.96 -4.54
CA TYR A 326 12.23 -10.16 -5.23
C TYR A 326 13.42 -10.99 -5.70
N GLN A 327 13.91 -10.65 -6.89
CA GLN A 327 15.25 -11.03 -7.34
C GLN A 327 16.12 -9.78 -7.33
N ASN A 328 17.02 -9.70 -6.34
CA ASN A 328 17.73 -8.47 -6.01
C ASN A 328 16.72 -7.33 -5.73
N ASP A 329 16.71 -6.30 -6.58
CA ASP A 329 15.80 -5.16 -6.49
C ASP A 329 14.61 -5.26 -7.47
N LEU A 330 14.45 -6.35 -8.21
CA LEU A 330 13.33 -6.60 -9.11
C LEU A 330 12.20 -7.34 -8.39
N VAL A 331 10.98 -6.82 -8.49
CA VAL A 331 9.76 -7.48 -8.02
C VAL A 331 9.35 -8.56 -9.03
N LEU A 332 9.32 -9.80 -8.57
CA LEU A 332 8.86 -10.93 -9.39
C LEU A 332 7.34 -11.12 -9.29
N GLY A 333 6.73 -10.65 -8.20
CA GLY A 333 5.31 -10.78 -7.92
C GLY A 333 5.08 -11.06 -6.44
N GLY A 334 3.92 -11.61 -6.11
CA GLY A 334 3.58 -11.87 -4.71
C GLY A 334 2.16 -12.39 -4.51
N GLY A 335 1.74 -12.37 -3.24
CA GLY A 335 0.48 -12.93 -2.80
C GLY A 335 -0.01 -12.36 -1.48
N TRP A 336 -1.20 -12.79 -1.06
CA TRP A 336 -1.85 -12.37 0.18
C TRP A 336 -1.62 -13.40 1.28
N ILE A 337 -1.01 -12.99 2.39
CA ILE A 337 -0.66 -13.89 3.49
C ILE A 337 -1.92 -14.48 4.13
N GLU A 338 -1.94 -15.79 4.33
CA GLU A 338 -3.02 -16.52 5.01
C GLU A 338 -2.63 -16.89 6.45
N ALA A 339 -1.40 -17.39 6.63
CA ALA A 339 -0.59 -17.53 7.86
C ALA A 339 0.56 -18.49 7.54
#